data_AF-A0A6P7GZ75-F1
#
_entry.id   AF-A0A6P7GZ75-F1
#
_cell.length_a   1.000
_cell.length_b   1.000
_cell.length_c   1.000
_cell.angle_alpha   90.00
_cell.angle_beta   90.00
_cell.angle_gamma   90.00
#
_symmetry.space_group_name_H-M   'P 1'
#
loop_
_entity.id
_entity.type
_entity.pdbx_description
1 polymer ?
#
loop_
_entity_poly.entity_id
_entity_poly.type
_entity_poly.pdbx_seq_one_letter_code
_entity_poly.pdbx_strand_id
1 'polypeptide(L)'
;QKNGVVLFYDTKTFNLIRRIPITDSHTIKLSWHPKLNQIFVGTGNGLIKCYYDERKSLRGATLCVIKHHRKAQHSEVVSSQQIITPHALPLFRQERRKTSRKQMEKD
;
A
#
# COMPACT_ATOMS: atom_id res chain seq x y z
N GLN A 1 -10.21 -16.85 28.44
CA GLN A 1 -9.27 -15.87 27.86
C GLN A 1 -8.41 -16.56 26.82
N LYS A 2 -8.66 -16.35 25.52
CA LYS A 2 -7.88 -16.97 24.43
C LYS A 2 -7.18 -15.90 23.60
N ASN A 3 -6.45 -15.01 24.27
CA ASN A 3 -5.79 -13.89 23.62
C ASN A 3 -4.41 -14.32 23.13
N GLY A 4 -4.14 -14.14 21.84
CA GLY A 4 -2.85 -14.37 21.23
C GLY A 4 -1.85 -13.32 21.66
N VAL A 5 -0.69 -13.78 22.13
CA VAL A 5 0.41 -12.92 22.57
C VAL A 5 1.70 -13.30 21.87
N VAL A 6 2.58 -12.32 21.69
CA VAL A 6 3.97 -12.55 21.28
C VAL A 6 4.88 -12.08 22.42
N LEU A 7 5.84 -12.93 22.74
CA LEU A 7 6.77 -12.75 23.86
C LEU A 7 8.17 -12.62 23.28
N PHE A 8 8.91 -11.60 23.73
CA PHE A 8 10.30 -11.37 23.38
C PHE A 8 11.15 -11.72 24.58
N TYR A 9 12.12 -12.59 24.37
CA TYR A 9 13.06 -13.05 25.39
C TYR A 9 14.48 -12.62 25.03
N ASP A 10 15.29 -12.38 26.05
CA ASP A 10 16.73 -12.21 25.89
C ASP A 10 17.38 -13.57 25.60
N THR A 11 18.26 -13.64 24.61
CA THR A 11 18.95 -14.87 24.24
C THR A 11 20.01 -15.28 25.28
N LYS A 12 20.52 -14.34 26.08
CA LYS A 12 21.54 -14.62 27.10
C LYS A 12 20.95 -14.99 28.44
N THR A 13 19.94 -14.23 28.88
CA THR A 13 19.37 -14.38 30.22
C THR A 13 18.04 -15.14 30.24
N PHE A 14 17.43 -15.39 29.07
CA PHE A 14 16.08 -15.96 28.92
C PHE A 14 14.99 -15.21 29.69
N ASN A 15 15.27 -13.97 30.09
CA ASN A 15 14.28 -13.12 30.73
C ASN A 15 13.30 -12.56 29.70
N LEU A 16 12.03 -12.45 30.10
CA LEU A 16 11.01 -11.82 29.29
C LEU A 16 11.27 -10.31 29.19
N ILE A 17 11.60 -9.85 27.99
CA ILE A 17 11.84 -8.43 27.70
C ILE A 17 10.51 -7.72 27.46
N ARG A 18 9.63 -8.33 26.65
CA ARG A 18 8.39 -7.66 26.22
C ARG A 18 7.29 -8.66 25.93
N ARG A 19 6.07 -8.28 26.30
CA ARG A 19 4.83 -8.98 25.96
C ARG A 19 3.95 -8.08 25.11
N ILE A 20 3.56 -8.56 23.94
CA ILE A 20 2.69 -7.82 23.02
C ILE A 20 1.37 -8.61 22.86
N PRO A 21 0.23 -8.08 23.35
CA PRO A 21 -1.07 -8.64 23.03
C PRO A 21 -1.44 -8.30 21.58
N ILE A 22 -1.80 -9.31 20.80
CA ILE A 22 -2.08 -9.14 19.37
C ILE A 22 -3.57 -9.02 19.14
N THR A 23 -4.34 -10.04 19.49
CA THR A 23 -5.79 -10.08 19.21
C THR A 23 -6.46 -11.06 20.17
N ASP A 24 -7.78 -11.03 20.25
CA ASP A 24 -8.58 -11.95 21.08
C ASP A 24 -8.67 -13.39 20.53
N SER A 25 -7.78 -13.75 19.60
CA SER A 25 -7.67 -15.05 18.95
C SER A 25 -6.23 -15.54 18.99
N HIS A 26 -6.02 -16.80 18.60
CA HIS A 26 -4.72 -17.47 18.67
C HIS A 26 -3.69 -16.88 17.69
N THR A 27 -2.43 -16.89 18.10
CA THR A 27 -1.28 -16.65 17.21
C THR A 27 -0.87 -17.98 16.58
N ILE A 28 -0.89 -18.07 15.25
CA ILE A 28 -0.56 -19.31 14.53
C ILE A 28 0.92 -19.33 14.14
N LYS A 29 1.38 -18.28 13.47
CA LYS A 29 2.72 -18.22 12.88
C LYS A 29 3.29 -16.83 13.01
N LEU A 30 4.57 -16.77 13.37
CA LEU A 30 5.36 -15.55 13.40
C LEU A 30 6.49 -15.65 12.37
N SER A 31 6.75 -14.56 11.65
CA SER A 31 7.87 -14.44 10.73
C SER A 31 8.52 -13.07 10.89
N TRP A 32 9.82 -13.05 11.18
CA TRP A 32 10.59 -11.82 11.24
C TRP A 32 11.50 -11.74 10.01
N HIS A 33 11.30 -10.69 9.20
CA HIS A 33 12.20 -10.41 8.09
C HIS A 33 13.40 -9.57 8.56
N PRO A 34 14.65 -10.07 8.49
CA PRO A 34 15.82 -9.39 9.05
C PRO A 34 16.15 -8.09 8.30
N LYS A 35 16.18 -8.11 6.97
CA LYS A 35 16.54 -6.93 6.15
C LYS A 35 15.53 -5.78 6.22
N LEU A 36 14.24 -6.09 6.31
CA LEU A 36 13.17 -5.09 6.43
C LEU A 36 12.97 -4.66 7.90
N ASN A 37 13.45 -5.47 8.86
CA ASN A 37 13.15 -5.35 10.28
C ASN A 37 11.64 -5.30 10.56
N GLN A 38 10.88 -6.27 10.04
CA GLN A 38 9.42 -6.34 10.18
C GLN A 38 8.98 -7.69 10.71
N ILE A 39 8.06 -7.70 11.68
CA ILE A 39 7.53 -8.90 12.31
C ILE A 39 6.08 -9.09 11.85
N PHE A 40 5.83 -10.17 11.12
CA PHE A 40 4.51 -10.58 10.67
C PHE A 40 3.97 -11.64 11.61
N VAL A 41 2.73 -11.46 12.04
CA VAL A 41 2.04 -12.39 12.91
C VAL A 41 0.70 -12.76 12.31
N GLY A 42 0.57 -14.03 11.93
CA GLY A 42 -0.68 -14.62 11.46
C GLY A 42 -1.53 -15.07 12.63
N THR A 43 -2.76 -14.59 12.68
CA THR A 43 -3.74 -14.91 13.73
C THR A 43 -4.85 -15.83 13.22
N GLY A 44 -5.46 -16.61 14.11
CA GLY A 44 -6.50 -17.60 13.77
C GLY A 44 -7.84 -17.02 13.27
N ASN A 45 -8.00 -15.70 13.31
CA ASN A 45 -9.12 -14.99 12.70
C ASN A 45 -8.88 -14.65 11.22
N GLY A 46 -7.79 -15.12 10.62
CA GLY A 46 -7.46 -14.84 9.21
C GLY A 46 -6.81 -13.48 8.97
N LEU A 47 -6.47 -12.73 10.02
CA LEU A 47 -5.73 -11.47 9.90
C LEU A 47 -4.23 -11.70 10.03
N ILE A 48 -3.45 -10.79 9.42
CA ILE A 48 -2.01 -10.70 9.60
C ILE A 48 -1.69 -9.33 10.19
N LYS A 49 -1.08 -9.30 11.38
CA LYS A 49 -0.56 -8.07 11.97
C LYS A 49 0.91 -7.92 11.64
N CYS A 50 1.31 -6.76 11.14
CA CYS A 50 2.71 -6.42 10.89
C CYS A 50 3.17 -5.36 11.91
N TYR A 51 4.28 -5.64 12.59
CA TYR A 51 4.95 -4.71 13.49
C TYR A 51 6.26 -4.26 12.86
N TYR A 52 6.52 -2.95 12.92
CA TYR A 52 7.70 -2.32 12.37
C TYR A 52 8.12 -1.14 13.24
N ASP A 53 9.37 -0.70 13.07
CA ASP A 53 9.94 0.50 13.69
C ASP A 53 10.06 1.58 12.61
N GLU A 54 9.49 2.76 12.83
CA GLU A 54 9.48 3.84 11.85
C GLU A 54 10.89 4.30 11.44
N ARG A 55 11.89 4.17 12.33
CA ARG A 55 13.26 4.60 12.08
C ARG A 55 14.13 3.51 11.48
N LYS A 56 13.92 2.26 11.89
CA LYS A 56 14.79 1.12 11.51
C LYS A 56 14.21 0.27 10.39
N SER A 57 12.89 0.20 10.26
CA SER A 57 12.27 -0.66 9.26
C SER A 57 12.22 0.03 7.90
N LEU A 58 12.56 -0.71 6.86
CA LEU A 58 12.70 -0.19 5.50
C LEU A 58 11.72 -0.89 4.56
N ARG A 59 11.12 -0.13 3.62
CA ARG A 59 10.25 -0.65 2.54
C ARG A 59 9.10 -1.55 3.08
N GLY A 60 8.62 -2.49 2.26
CA GLY A 60 7.62 -3.46 2.68
C GLY A 60 6.33 -2.79 3.13
N ALA A 61 5.84 -3.13 4.32
CA ALA A 61 4.60 -2.58 4.86
C ALA A 61 4.63 -1.04 4.98
N THR A 62 5.79 -0.43 5.23
CA THR A 62 5.88 1.04 5.38
C THR A 62 5.53 1.81 4.10
N LEU A 63 5.69 1.19 2.92
CA LEU A 63 5.29 1.79 1.63
C LEU A 63 3.77 1.93 1.52
N CYS A 64 3.03 0.96 2.07
CA CYS A 64 1.58 0.93 2.00
C CYS A 64 0.93 1.73 3.13
N VAL A 65 1.56 1.79 4.31
CA VAL A 65 1.02 2.54 5.46
C VAL A 65 0.91 4.03 5.16
N ILE A 66 1.91 4.62 4.47
CA ILE A 66 1.91 6.05 4.14
C ILE A 66 0.93 6.36 2.98
N LYS A 67 0.61 5.36 2.16
CA LYS A 67 -0.21 5.53 0.98
C LYS A 67 -1.70 5.54 1.36
N HIS A 68 -2.19 6.70 1.76
CA HIS A 68 -3.62 6.89 1.97
C HIS A 68 -4.41 6.63 0.68
N HIS A 69 -5.52 5.91 0.82
CA HIS A 69 -6.46 5.67 -0.27
C HIS A 69 -7.00 7.01 -0.77
N ARG A 70 -6.61 7.40 -1.98
CA ARG A 70 -7.16 8.60 -2.62
C ARG A 70 -8.54 8.23 -3.14
N LYS A 71 -9.57 8.98 -2.74
CA LYS A 71 -10.87 8.90 -3.41
C LYS A 71 -10.63 9.16 -4.90
N ALA A 72 -11.07 8.24 -5.75
CA ALA A 72 -11.09 8.49 -7.18
C ALA A 72 -11.98 9.72 -7.37
N GLN A 73 -11.37 10.83 -7.81
CA GLN A 73 -12.13 11.97 -8.27
C GLN A 73 -12.86 11.47 -9.52
N HIS A 74 -14.14 11.13 -9.38
CA HIS A 74 -15.02 10.95 -10.51
C HIS A 74 -15.24 12.34 -11.08
N SER A 75 -14.28 12.81 -11.88
CA SER A 75 -14.50 13.98 -12.69
C SER A 75 -15.59 13.56 -13.67
N GLU A 76 -16.82 14.01 -13.44
CA GLU A 76 -17.90 14.06 -14.43
C GLU A 76 -17.54 15.04 -15.57
N VAL A 77 -16.26 15.08 -15.96
CA VAL A 77 -15.89 15.61 -17.24
C VAL A 77 -16.41 14.56 -18.21
N VAL A 78 -17.60 14.82 -18.75
CA VAL A 78 -18.02 14.28 -20.04
C VAL A 78 -16.97 14.77 -21.03
N SER A 79 -15.81 14.10 -21.02
CA SER A 79 -14.78 14.29 -22.01
C SER A 79 -15.42 13.80 -23.27
N SER A 80 -15.89 14.73 -24.12
CA SER A 80 -16.31 14.44 -25.47
C SER A 80 -15.21 13.60 -26.13
N GLN A 81 -15.40 12.29 -26.16
CA GLN A 81 -14.37 11.35 -26.56
C GLN A 81 -14.20 11.54 -28.06
N GLN A 82 -13.07 12.11 -28.47
CA GLN A 82 -12.82 12.40 -29.87
C GLN A 82 -12.66 11.08 -30.63
N ILE A 83 -13.59 10.80 -31.53
CA ILE A 83 -13.53 9.63 -32.41
C ILE A 83 -12.51 9.94 -33.51
N ILE A 84 -11.43 9.17 -33.57
CA ILE A 84 -10.37 9.33 -34.58
C ILE A 84 -10.66 8.39 -35.74
N THR A 85 -10.88 8.94 -36.93
CA THR A 85 -11.03 8.21 -38.18
C THR A 85 -9.71 8.24 -38.97
N PRO A 86 -8.92 7.15 -38.98
CA PRO A 86 -7.55 7.16 -39.50
C PRO A 86 -7.44 7.41 -41.02
N HIS A 87 -8.49 7.11 -41.78
CA HIS A 87 -8.57 7.30 -43.23
C HIS A 87 -9.56 8.40 -43.65
N ALA A 88 -9.91 9.32 -42.75
CA ALA A 88 -10.73 10.46 -43.13
C ALA A 88 -10.00 11.31 -44.18
N LEU A 89 -10.75 11.77 -45.19
CA LEU A 89 -10.29 12.76 -46.16
C LEU A 89 -9.65 13.95 -45.43
N PRO A 90 -8.58 14.56 -45.99
CA PRO A 90 -7.86 15.67 -45.35
C PRO A 90 -8.77 16.81 -44.90
N LEU A 91 -9.85 17.08 -45.65
CA LEU A 91 -10.83 18.12 -45.35
C LEU A 91 -11.66 17.85 -44.08
N PHE A 92 -11.79 16.59 -43.65
CA PHE A 92 -12.58 16.18 -42.48
C PHE A 92 -11.72 15.69 -41.30
N ARG A 93 -10.39 15.80 -41.41
CA ARG A 93 -9.47 15.33 -40.37
C ARG A 93 -9.43 16.33 -39.22
N GLN A 94 -9.97 15.93 -38.06
CA GLN A 94 -9.96 16.77 -36.86
C GLN A 94 -8.55 16.85 -36.23
N GLU A 95 -8.18 18.03 -35.74
CA GLU A 95 -6.92 18.21 -35.01
C GLU A 95 -6.95 17.40 -33.71
N ARG A 96 -5.83 16.74 -33.38
CA ARG A 96 -5.75 15.91 -32.18
C ARG A 96 -5.73 16.81 -30.95
N ARG A 97 -6.63 16.57 -30.01
CA ARG A 97 -6.56 17.20 -28.68
C ARG A 97 -5.19 16.95 -28.05
N LYS A 98 -4.47 18.03 -27.74
CA LYS A 98 -3.22 17.97 -26.98
C LYS A 98 -3.56 17.90 -25.50
N THR A 99 -2.66 17.30 -24.71
CA THR A 99 -2.81 17.35 -23.25
C THR A 99 -2.72 18.81 -22.80
N SER A 100 -3.46 19.18 -21.75
CA SER A 100 -3.48 20.56 -21.21
C SER A 100 -2.06 21.13 -21.01
N ARG A 101 -1.12 20.28 -20.59
CA ARG A 101 0.30 20.63 -20.42
C ARG A 101 0.98 21.05 -21.73
N LYS A 102 0.73 20.33 -22.83
CA LYS A 102 1.31 20.65 -24.15
C LYS A 102 0.62 21.84 -24.82
N GLN A 103 -0.59 22.19 -24.40
CA GLN A 103 -1.27 23.41 -24.85
C GLN A 103 -0.57 24.64 -24.25
N MET A 104 -0.30 24.61 -22.93
CA MET A 104 0.38 25.69 -22.21
C MET A 104 1.84 25.92 -22.63
N GLU A 105 2.54 24.92 -23.17
CA GLU A 105 3.91 25.05 -23.67
C GLU A 105 4.00 25.70 -25.07
N LYS A 106 2.87 25.83 -25.78
CA LYS A 106 2.83 26.37 -27.14
C LYS A 106 2.40 27.84 -27.19
N ASP A 107 1.76 28.34 -26.13
CA ASP A 107 1.46 29.77 -25.92
C ASP A 107 2.68 30.49 -25.35
#